data_AF-A0A2M7DYF3-F1
#
_entry.id   AF-A0A2M7DYF3-F1
#
_cell.length_a   1.000
_cell.length_b   1.000
_cell.length_c   1.000
_cell.angle_alpha   90.00
_cell.angle_beta   90.00
_cell.angle_gamma   90.00
#
_symmetry.space_group_name_H-M   'P 1'
#
loop_
_entity.id
_entity.type
_entity.pdbx_description
1 polymer ?
#
loop_
_entity_poly.entity_id
_entity_poly.type
_entity_poly.pdbx_seq_one_letter_code
_entity_poly.pdbx_strand_id
1 'polypeptide(L)'
;MKMNISDEKLNVHVHNQYGAYENKTKFVAILTTVTMAVEITFGYLTNSMALLADGWHMSSHAFAIGLTWLAYIVSRKYSNTDKHSFKKEKLLALSGYSSAIILQVVAVIMAIESINRLLNPLKIKFEQAIFVAVIGLVVNGVSAVILHHKHEQSDHNIKAAYLHVLADGLTSITAIIALLAGMYYKIYSLDSISGIICSVIITKWAFDLIKNSGSELIEFNKK
;
A
#
# COMPACT_ATOMS: atom_id res chain seq x y z
N MET A 1 -22.34 43.93 -12.44
CA MET A 1 -21.54 43.07 -11.55
C MET A 1 -20.27 42.69 -12.30
N LYS A 2 -19.18 43.46 -12.16
CA LYS A 2 -17.90 43.16 -12.84
C LYS A 2 -17.16 42.14 -11.96
N MET A 3 -17.09 40.88 -12.38
CA MET A 3 -16.11 39.95 -11.82
C MET A 3 -14.71 40.51 -12.13
N ASN A 4 -13.88 40.56 -11.10
CA ASN A 4 -12.56 41.17 -11.16
C ASN A 4 -11.59 40.21 -11.88
N ILE A 5 -10.80 40.69 -12.84
CA ILE A 5 -9.87 39.87 -13.65
C ILE A 5 -8.85 39.12 -12.76
N SER A 6 -8.60 39.64 -11.56
CA SER A 6 -7.78 39.01 -10.51
C SER A 6 -8.41 37.72 -9.97
N ASP A 7 -9.73 37.68 -9.79
CA ASP A 7 -10.45 36.51 -9.27
C ASP A 7 -10.54 35.40 -10.32
N GLU A 8 -10.65 35.76 -11.60
CA GLU A 8 -10.65 34.80 -12.70
C GLU A 8 -9.27 34.14 -12.86
N LYS A 9 -8.18 34.91 -12.80
CA LYS A 9 -6.82 34.36 -12.81
C LYS A 9 -6.52 33.49 -11.58
N LEU A 10 -7.02 33.88 -10.41
CA LEU A 10 -6.88 33.10 -9.18
C LEU A 10 -7.64 31.77 -9.27
N ASN A 11 -8.90 31.80 -9.72
CA ASN A 11 -9.71 30.59 -9.90
C ASN A 11 -9.14 29.64 -10.97
N VAL A 12 -8.61 30.18 -12.08
CA VAL A 12 -7.95 29.37 -13.12
C VAL A 12 -6.65 28.77 -12.59
N HIS A 13 -5.83 29.51 -11.82
CA HIS A 13 -4.63 28.95 -11.20
C HIS A 13 -4.96 27.86 -10.18
N VAL A 14 -5.93 28.10 -9.30
CA VAL A 14 -6.36 27.14 -8.28
C VAL A 14 -6.93 25.87 -8.94
N HIS A 15 -7.80 25.99 -9.95
CA HIS A 15 -8.37 24.84 -10.66
C HIS A 15 -7.31 24.03 -11.42
N ASN A 16 -6.34 24.71 -12.05
CA ASN A 16 -5.23 24.04 -12.76
C ASN A 16 -4.29 23.32 -11.77
N GLN A 17 -4.11 23.86 -10.56
CA GLN A 17 -3.37 23.17 -9.51
C GLN A 17 -4.12 21.92 -9.03
N TYR A 18 -5.43 22.00 -8.72
CA TYR A 18 -6.23 20.83 -8.34
C TYR A 18 -6.20 19.69 -9.38
N GLY A 19 -6.31 20.02 -10.68
CA GLY A 19 -6.19 19.03 -11.76
C GLY A 19 -4.81 18.39 -11.88
N ALA A 20 -3.74 19.16 -11.64
CA ALA A 20 -2.37 18.62 -11.64
C ALA A 20 -2.12 17.66 -10.46
N TYR A 21 -2.70 17.93 -9.28
CA TYR A 21 -2.60 17.04 -8.12
C TYR A 21 -3.36 15.72 -8.32
N GLU A 22 -4.57 15.77 -8.87
CA GLU A 22 -5.36 14.58 -9.16
C GLU A 22 -4.62 13.64 -10.14
N ASN A 23 -4.00 14.20 -11.18
CA ASN A 23 -3.23 13.44 -12.16
C ASN A 23 -1.98 12.80 -11.56
N LYS A 24 -1.27 13.49 -10.65
CA LYS A 24 -0.11 12.92 -9.93
C LYS A 24 -0.51 11.76 -9.04
N THR A 25 -1.57 11.90 -8.24
CA THR A 25 -2.06 10.83 -7.36
C THR A 25 -2.52 9.62 -8.16
N LYS A 26 -3.24 9.82 -9.27
CA LYS A 26 -3.62 8.73 -10.20
C LYS A 26 -2.41 8.03 -10.80
N PHE A 27 -1.43 8.80 -11.28
CA PHE A 27 -0.20 8.26 -11.84
C PHE A 27 0.55 7.39 -10.83
N VAL A 28 0.75 7.89 -9.60
CA VAL A 28 1.41 7.15 -8.51
C VAL A 28 0.64 5.89 -8.15
N ALA A 29 -0.69 5.96 -8.02
CA ALA A 29 -1.51 4.78 -7.72
C ALA A 29 -1.39 3.69 -8.79
N ILE A 30 -1.40 4.07 -10.07
CA ILE A 30 -1.20 3.13 -11.19
C ILE A 30 0.20 2.53 -11.14
N LEU A 31 1.22 3.39 -10.97
CA LEU A 31 2.61 2.97 -10.92
C LEU A 31 2.86 1.96 -9.79
N THR A 32 2.41 2.26 -8.57
CA THR A 32 2.51 1.36 -7.42
C THR A 32 1.76 0.04 -7.65
N THR A 33 0.56 0.08 -8.24
CA THR A 33 -0.20 -1.13 -8.55
C THR A 33 0.50 -2.01 -9.59
N VAL A 34 1.11 -1.41 -10.61
CA VAL A 34 1.88 -2.14 -11.63
C VAL A 34 3.11 -2.78 -11.00
N THR A 35 3.88 -2.02 -10.20
CA THR A 35 5.05 -2.52 -9.51
C THR A 35 4.71 -3.68 -8.58
N MET A 36 3.66 -3.55 -7.77
CA MET A 36 3.14 -4.63 -6.93
C MET A 36 2.83 -5.90 -7.74
N ALA A 37 2.16 -5.77 -8.89
CA ALA A 37 1.86 -6.92 -9.75
C ALA A 37 3.15 -7.58 -10.29
N VAL A 38 4.16 -6.78 -10.66
CA VAL A 38 5.47 -7.26 -11.09
C VAL A 38 6.17 -8.00 -9.96
N GLU A 39 6.20 -7.47 -8.75
CA GLU A 39 6.83 -8.11 -7.58
C GLU A 39 6.17 -9.44 -7.22
N ILE A 40 4.84 -9.49 -7.17
CA ILE A 40 4.12 -10.74 -6.90
C ILE A 40 4.44 -11.76 -8.00
N THR A 41 4.36 -11.37 -9.26
CA THR A 41 4.62 -12.25 -10.40
C THR A 41 6.06 -12.79 -10.35
N PHE A 42 7.04 -11.91 -10.21
CA PHE A 42 8.45 -12.30 -10.15
C PHE A 42 8.79 -13.03 -8.86
N GLY A 43 8.12 -12.76 -7.74
CA GLY A 43 8.27 -13.51 -6.51
C GLY A 43 7.90 -14.98 -6.68
N TYR A 44 6.80 -15.27 -7.40
CA TYR A 44 6.46 -16.64 -7.78
C TYR A 44 7.48 -17.23 -8.78
N LEU A 45 7.86 -16.49 -9.84
CA LEU A 45 8.77 -16.99 -10.88
C LEU A 45 10.20 -17.23 -10.38
N THR A 46 10.63 -16.50 -9.36
CA THR A 46 11.96 -16.60 -8.76
C THR A 46 11.99 -17.46 -7.50
N ASN A 47 10.83 -17.94 -7.03
CA ASN A 47 10.63 -18.62 -5.75
C ASN A 47 11.04 -17.80 -4.51
N SER A 48 11.03 -16.48 -4.59
CA SER A 48 11.38 -15.61 -3.45
C SER A 48 10.17 -15.30 -2.57
N MET A 49 10.19 -15.79 -1.34
CA MET A 49 9.27 -15.41 -0.26
C MET A 49 9.45 -13.96 0.16
N ALA A 50 10.67 -13.45 0.17
CA ALA A 50 10.94 -12.06 0.55
C ALA A 50 10.28 -11.08 -0.43
N LEU A 51 10.42 -11.33 -1.74
CA LEU A 51 9.79 -10.52 -2.78
C LEU A 51 8.26 -10.67 -2.79
N LEU A 52 7.75 -11.89 -2.56
CA LEU A 52 6.30 -12.12 -2.42
C LEU A 52 5.73 -11.38 -1.22
N ALA A 53 6.40 -11.41 -0.07
CA ALA A 53 5.94 -10.73 1.13
C ALA A 53 5.81 -9.21 0.91
N ASP A 54 6.77 -8.60 0.21
CA ASP A 54 6.74 -7.18 -0.11
C ASP A 54 5.57 -6.83 -1.06
N GLY A 55 5.44 -7.56 -2.16
CA GLY A 55 4.35 -7.35 -3.12
C GLY A 55 2.95 -7.57 -2.50
N TRP A 56 2.79 -8.59 -1.66
CA TRP A 56 1.54 -8.85 -0.96
C TRP A 56 1.23 -7.78 0.10
N HIS A 57 2.24 -7.24 0.79
CA HIS A 57 2.06 -6.11 1.69
C HIS A 57 1.52 -4.88 0.94
N MET A 58 2.16 -4.51 -0.17
CA MET A 58 1.73 -3.40 -1.04
C MET A 58 0.33 -3.61 -1.62
N SER A 59 -0.07 -4.88 -1.85
CA SER A 59 -1.39 -5.21 -2.37
C SER A 59 -2.55 -4.82 -1.47
N SER A 60 -2.34 -4.80 -0.15
CA SER A 60 -3.36 -4.33 0.79
C SER A 60 -3.72 -2.87 0.55
N HIS A 61 -2.73 -2.05 0.25
CA HIS A 61 -2.90 -0.62 0.00
C HIS A 61 -3.62 -0.39 -1.32
N ALA A 62 -3.19 -1.07 -2.38
CA ALA A 62 -3.87 -1.04 -3.68
C ALA A 62 -5.34 -1.51 -3.56
N PHE A 63 -5.59 -2.55 -2.77
CA PHE A 63 -6.93 -3.07 -2.54
C PHE A 63 -7.80 -2.10 -1.73
N ALA A 64 -7.26 -1.47 -0.68
CA ALA A 64 -7.95 -0.43 0.08
C ALA A 64 -8.32 0.78 -0.78
N ILE A 65 -7.41 1.23 -1.66
CA ILE A 65 -7.67 2.31 -2.62
C ILE A 65 -8.78 1.88 -3.60
N GLY A 66 -8.70 0.65 -4.12
CA GLY A 66 -9.71 0.10 -5.03
C GLY A 66 -11.11 0.05 -4.41
N LEU A 67 -11.23 -0.48 -3.18
CA LEU A 67 -12.48 -0.53 -2.43
C LEU A 67 -13.03 0.88 -2.14
N THR A 68 -12.16 1.81 -1.77
CA THR A 68 -12.52 3.22 -1.58
C THR A 68 -13.08 3.84 -2.85
N TRP A 69 -12.44 3.58 -4.00
CA TRP A 69 -12.91 4.08 -5.29
C TRP A 69 -14.27 3.50 -5.68
N LEU A 70 -14.47 2.20 -5.49
CA LEU A 70 -15.76 1.54 -5.69
C LEU A 70 -16.84 2.15 -4.80
N ALA A 71 -16.52 2.41 -3.53
CA ALA A 71 -17.44 3.05 -2.60
C ALA A 71 -17.87 4.45 -3.07
N TYR A 72 -16.95 5.25 -3.64
CA TYR A 72 -17.31 6.55 -4.24
C TYR A 72 -18.21 6.41 -5.46
N ILE A 73 -17.97 5.43 -6.33
CA ILE A 73 -18.82 5.18 -7.51
C ILE A 73 -20.24 4.81 -7.06
N VAL A 74 -20.35 3.87 -6.12
CA VAL A 74 -21.63 3.44 -5.54
C VAL A 74 -22.32 4.64 -4.87
N SER A 75 -21.63 5.38 -4.00
CA SER A 75 -22.19 6.55 -3.31
C SER A 75 -22.77 7.54 -4.32
N ARG A 76 -22.00 7.98 -5.32
CA ARG A 76 -22.49 8.93 -6.36
C ARG A 76 -23.70 8.42 -7.14
N LYS A 77 -23.77 7.12 -7.41
CA LYS A 77 -24.89 6.50 -8.12
C LYS A 77 -26.19 6.51 -7.29
N TYR A 78 -26.07 6.38 -5.96
CA TYR A 78 -27.21 6.29 -5.04
C TYR A 78 -27.49 7.59 -4.24
N SER A 79 -26.66 8.63 -4.37
CA SER A 79 -26.83 9.93 -3.69
C SER A 79 -28.10 10.71 -4.11
N ASN A 80 -28.75 10.35 -5.22
CA ASN A 80 -30.03 10.96 -5.65
C ASN A 80 -31.27 10.32 -5.00
N THR A 81 -31.11 9.39 -4.07
CA THR A 81 -32.23 8.76 -3.35
C THR A 81 -32.13 9.11 -1.87
N ASP A 82 -33.02 9.97 -1.37
CA ASP A 82 -33.04 10.58 -0.02
C ASP A 82 -32.97 9.63 1.20
N LYS A 83 -32.90 8.31 1.01
CA LYS A 83 -32.99 7.32 2.10
C LYS A 83 -31.68 6.66 2.53
N HIS A 84 -30.56 6.87 1.83
CA HIS A 84 -29.28 6.26 2.19
C HIS A 84 -28.08 7.19 1.98
N SER A 85 -27.96 8.25 2.77
CA SER A 85 -26.69 9.00 2.90
C SER A 85 -25.68 8.15 3.67
N PHE A 86 -24.96 7.27 2.98
CA PHE A 86 -23.79 6.61 3.52
C PHE A 86 -22.75 7.68 3.86
N LYS A 87 -22.39 7.78 5.15
CA LYS A 87 -21.30 8.65 5.60
C LYS A 87 -20.00 8.18 4.96
N LYS A 88 -19.32 9.11 4.28
CA LYS A 88 -18.04 8.88 3.59
C LYS A 88 -17.01 8.25 4.53
N GLU A 89 -16.99 8.67 5.80
CA GLU A 89 -16.07 8.12 6.80
C GLU A 89 -16.33 6.62 7.06
N LYS A 90 -17.59 6.18 7.13
CA LYS A 90 -17.92 4.76 7.35
C LYS A 90 -17.55 3.89 6.15
N LEU A 91 -17.64 4.41 4.94
CA LEU A 91 -17.21 3.70 3.74
C LEU A 91 -15.69 3.54 3.68
N LEU A 92 -14.95 4.58 4.06
CA LEU A 92 -13.48 4.52 4.16
C LEU A 92 -13.03 3.54 5.26
N ALA A 93 -13.67 3.58 6.43
CA ALA A 93 -13.43 2.63 7.51
C ALA A 93 -13.75 1.19 7.09
N LEU A 94 -14.84 0.96 6.36
CA LEU A 94 -15.20 -0.37 5.85
C LEU A 94 -14.17 -0.89 4.84
N SER A 95 -13.72 -0.02 3.94
CA SER A 95 -12.66 -0.32 2.97
C SER A 95 -11.36 -0.72 3.67
N GLY A 96 -10.92 0.07 4.65
CA GLY A 96 -9.75 -0.24 5.48
C GLY A 96 -9.90 -1.57 6.20
N TYR A 97 -11.02 -1.79 6.89
CA TYR A 97 -11.32 -3.02 7.60
C TYR A 97 -11.31 -4.26 6.69
N SER A 98 -11.97 -4.20 5.54
CA SER A 98 -11.99 -5.31 4.57
C SER A 98 -10.61 -5.61 3.99
N SER A 99 -9.83 -4.58 3.64
CA SER A 99 -8.45 -4.76 3.16
C SER A 99 -7.54 -5.41 4.20
N ALA A 100 -7.75 -5.06 5.48
CA ALA A 100 -6.96 -5.59 6.59
C ALA A 100 -7.27 -7.06 6.87
N ILE A 101 -8.52 -7.51 6.73
CA ILE A 101 -8.87 -8.93 6.82
C ILE A 101 -8.18 -9.74 5.72
N ILE A 102 -8.21 -9.25 4.48
CA ILE A 102 -7.56 -9.92 3.36
C ILE A 102 -6.05 -9.99 3.61
N LEU A 103 -5.43 -8.87 4.02
CA LEU A 103 -4.02 -8.84 4.38
C LEU A 103 -3.68 -9.83 5.50
N GLN A 104 -4.55 -9.99 6.50
CA GLN A 104 -4.37 -10.95 7.57
C GLN A 104 -4.39 -12.39 7.07
N VAL A 105 -5.29 -12.73 6.14
CA VAL A 105 -5.34 -14.05 5.49
C VAL A 105 -4.06 -14.29 4.68
N VAL A 106 -3.65 -13.32 3.89
CA VAL A 106 -2.41 -13.38 3.09
C VAL A 106 -1.19 -13.54 3.98
N ALA A 107 -1.11 -12.84 5.10
CA ALA A 107 -0.01 -12.99 6.06
C ALA A 107 0.09 -14.41 6.63
N VAL A 108 -1.04 -15.05 6.96
CA VAL A 108 -1.07 -16.45 7.41
C VAL A 108 -0.60 -17.40 6.31
N ILE A 109 -1.07 -17.21 5.07
CA ILE A 109 -0.63 -18.00 3.91
C ILE A 109 0.89 -17.85 3.72
N MET A 110 1.40 -16.62 3.76
CA MET A 110 2.83 -16.34 3.65
C MET A 110 3.66 -16.98 4.76
N ALA A 111 3.16 -16.98 6.00
CA ALA A 111 3.82 -17.65 7.12
C ALA A 111 3.92 -19.17 6.87
N ILE A 112 2.80 -19.80 6.47
CA ILE A 112 2.73 -21.24 6.19
C ILE A 112 3.69 -21.61 5.04
N GLU A 113 3.63 -20.89 3.93
CA GLU A 113 4.47 -21.16 2.76
C GLU A 113 5.96 -20.92 3.06
N SER A 114 6.28 -19.88 3.83
CA SER A 114 7.66 -19.61 4.25
C SER A 114 8.19 -20.71 5.17
N ILE A 115 7.38 -21.21 6.10
CA ILE A 115 7.75 -22.36 6.95
C ILE A 115 7.95 -23.62 6.09
N ASN A 116 7.05 -23.87 5.14
CA ASN A 116 7.18 -25.02 4.25
C ASN A 116 8.47 -24.95 3.42
N ARG A 117 8.83 -23.77 2.90
CA ARG A 117 10.09 -23.55 2.17
C ARG A 117 11.33 -23.56 3.06
N LEU A 118 11.18 -23.33 4.36
CA LEU A 118 12.27 -23.50 5.31
C LEU A 118 12.61 -25.00 5.49
N LEU A 119 11.58 -25.84 5.53
CA LEU A 119 11.71 -27.29 5.65
C LEU A 119 12.07 -27.96 4.31
N ASN A 120 11.56 -27.43 3.20
CA ASN A 120 11.78 -27.91 1.84
C ASN A 120 12.35 -26.77 0.96
N PRO A 121 13.66 -26.48 1.04
CA PRO A 121 14.26 -25.35 0.35
C PRO A 121 14.11 -25.44 -1.18
N LEU A 122 13.58 -24.36 -1.77
CA LEU A 122 13.53 -24.17 -3.21
C LEU A 122 14.74 -23.35 -3.67
N LYS A 123 15.21 -23.61 -4.89
CA LYS A 123 16.25 -22.77 -5.51
C LYS A 123 15.64 -21.43 -5.91
N ILE A 124 16.27 -20.36 -5.44
CA ILE A 124 15.84 -18.98 -5.68
C ILE A 124 16.67 -18.39 -6.80
N LYS A 125 16.02 -17.73 -7.76
CA LYS A 125 16.70 -16.94 -8.79
C LYS A 125 17.04 -15.55 -8.24
N PHE A 126 18.03 -15.50 -7.35
CA PHE A 126 18.38 -14.31 -6.57
C PHE A 126 18.60 -13.05 -7.41
N GLU A 127 19.35 -13.14 -8.52
CA GLU A 127 19.64 -11.97 -9.37
C GLU A 127 18.37 -11.29 -9.89
N GLN A 128 17.42 -12.09 -10.38
CA GLN A 128 16.13 -11.60 -10.88
C GLN A 128 15.26 -11.04 -9.75
N ALA A 129 15.25 -11.72 -8.60
CA ALA A 129 14.46 -11.29 -7.44
C ALA A 129 14.97 -9.95 -6.88
N ILE A 130 16.29 -9.82 -6.71
CA ILE A 130 16.94 -8.60 -6.22
C ILE A 130 16.70 -7.44 -7.20
N PHE A 131 16.87 -7.69 -8.51
CA PHE A 131 16.64 -6.67 -9.52
C PHE A 131 15.23 -6.08 -9.43
N VAL A 132 14.22 -6.95 -9.31
CA VAL A 132 12.82 -6.50 -9.17
C VAL A 132 12.59 -5.81 -7.83
N ALA A 133 13.10 -6.34 -6.72
CA ALA A 133 12.97 -5.71 -5.39
C ALA A 133 13.58 -4.30 -5.35
N VAL A 134 14.73 -4.09 -6.02
CA VAL A 134 15.37 -2.77 -6.11
C VAL A 134 14.52 -1.80 -6.94
N ILE A 135 13.94 -2.25 -8.06
CA ILE A 135 13.01 -1.44 -8.84
C ILE A 135 11.79 -1.07 -7.98
N GLY A 136 11.24 -2.02 -7.23
CA GLY A 136 10.14 -1.81 -6.29
C GLY A 136 10.44 -0.70 -5.29
N LEU A 137 11.56 -0.81 -4.59
CA LEU A 137 12.02 0.20 -3.63
C LEU A 137 12.21 1.58 -4.27
N VAL A 138 12.81 1.64 -5.46
CA VAL A 138 13.00 2.91 -6.19
C VAL A 138 11.67 3.53 -6.55
N VAL A 139 10.72 2.73 -7.07
CA VAL A 139 9.38 3.21 -7.42
C VAL A 139 8.65 3.73 -6.18
N ASN A 140 8.67 3.00 -5.07
CA ASN A 140 8.05 3.45 -3.81
C ASN A 140 8.66 4.77 -3.31
N GLY A 141 9.98 4.91 -3.37
CA GLY A 141 10.67 6.16 -3.02
C GLY A 141 10.30 7.33 -3.95
N VAL A 142 10.22 7.11 -5.26
CA VAL A 142 9.81 8.13 -6.23
C VAL A 142 8.36 8.54 -6.01
N SER A 143 7.46 7.56 -5.81
CA SER A 143 6.05 7.78 -5.48
C SER A 143 5.89 8.66 -4.24
N ALA A 144 6.67 8.39 -3.20
CA ALA A 144 6.69 9.19 -1.97
C ALA A 144 7.06 10.65 -2.24
N VAL A 145 8.15 10.89 -2.99
CA VAL A 145 8.63 12.25 -3.29
C VAL A 145 7.63 13.02 -4.17
N ILE A 146 6.99 12.34 -5.13
CA ILE A 146 5.94 12.93 -5.99
C ILE A 146 4.75 13.38 -5.14
N LEU A 147 4.35 12.57 -4.15
CA LEU A 147 3.24 12.87 -3.25
C LEU A 147 3.58 13.90 -2.15
N HIS A 148 4.87 14.13 -1.87
CA HIS A 148 5.33 14.99 -0.75
C HIS A 148 5.25 16.52 -1.01
N HIS A 149 4.60 17.00 -2.07
CA HIS A 149 4.64 18.43 -2.42
C HIS A 149 3.47 19.27 -1.84
N LYS A 150 3.82 20.18 -0.92
CA LYS A 150 3.13 21.40 -0.46
C LYS A 150 1.60 21.33 -0.34
N HIS A 151 1.12 20.91 0.82
CA HIS A 151 -0.11 21.47 1.40
C HIS A 151 0.21 22.09 2.76
N GLU A 152 -0.04 23.40 2.91
CA GLU A 152 -0.12 24.14 4.17
C GLU A 152 -1.34 23.72 5.03
N GLN A 153 -1.78 22.46 4.95
CA GLN A 153 -2.91 21.97 5.73
C GLN A 153 -2.56 20.68 6.48
N SER A 154 -2.29 20.89 7.77
CA SER A 154 -2.16 19.93 8.87
C SER A 154 -0.92 19.01 8.86
N ASP A 155 -0.15 19.09 9.94
CA ASP A 155 0.99 18.20 10.23
C ASP A 155 0.62 16.69 10.24
N HIS A 156 -0.67 16.35 10.35
CA HIS A 156 -1.13 14.96 10.42
C HIS A 156 -1.10 14.23 9.07
N ASN A 157 -1.51 14.85 7.97
CA ASN A 157 -1.55 14.19 6.66
C ASN A 157 -0.14 13.92 6.11
N ILE A 158 0.79 14.85 6.32
CA ILE A 158 2.20 14.68 5.91
C ILE A 158 2.84 13.54 6.71
N LYS A 159 2.57 13.48 8.03
CA LYS A 159 3.05 12.41 8.90
C LYS A 159 2.50 11.04 8.49
N ALA A 160 1.21 10.95 8.15
CA ALA A 160 0.59 9.71 7.70
C ALA A 160 1.19 9.20 6.38
N ALA A 161 1.36 10.08 5.37
CA ALA A 161 1.98 9.71 4.09
C ALA A 161 3.45 9.29 4.26
N TYR A 162 4.20 9.99 5.11
CA TYR A 162 5.59 9.65 5.41
C TYR A 162 5.72 8.30 6.14
N LEU A 163 4.86 8.03 7.13
CA LEU A 163 4.84 6.75 7.84
C LEU A 163 4.45 5.59 6.93
N HIS A 164 3.54 5.81 5.98
CA HIS A 164 3.18 4.81 4.98
C HIS A 164 4.37 4.45 4.07
N VAL A 165 5.06 5.46 3.55
CA VAL A 165 6.26 5.26 2.72
C VAL A 165 7.37 4.55 3.49
N LEU A 166 7.56 4.90 4.76
CA LEU A 166 8.54 4.22 5.62
C LEU A 166 8.17 2.75 5.84
N ALA A 167 6.87 2.44 6.01
CA ALA A 167 6.41 1.07 6.18
C ALA A 167 6.68 0.24 4.91
N ASP A 168 6.33 0.76 3.73
CA ASP A 168 6.58 0.10 2.45
C ASP A 168 8.09 -0.02 2.16
N GLY A 169 8.86 1.03 2.44
CA GLY A 169 10.32 0.99 2.29
C GLY A 169 10.99 0.00 3.23
N LEU A 170 10.48 -0.18 4.44
CA LEU A 170 11.03 -1.13 5.41
C LEU A 170 10.87 -2.58 4.95
N THR A 171 9.72 -2.94 4.36
CA THR A 171 9.51 -4.30 3.82
C THR A 171 10.41 -4.57 2.63
N SER A 172 10.53 -3.62 1.68
CA SER A 172 11.42 -3.75 0.53
C SER A 172 12.90 -3.84 0.94
N ILE A 173 13.34 -3.01 1.90
CA ILE A 173 14.73 -3.05 2.41
C ILE A 173 15.01 -4.39 3.08
N THR A 174 14.09 -4.88 3.91
CA THR A 174 14.22 -6.18 4.58
C THR A 174 14.35 -7.30 3.53
N ALA A 175 13.52 -7.26 2.48
CA ALA A 175 13.56 -8.23 1.40
C ALA A 175 14.88 -8.21 0.62
N ILE A 176 15.37 -7.02 0.27
CA ILE A 176 16.65 -6.84 -0.43
C ILE A 176 17.81 -7.37 0.41
N ILE A 177 17.86 -7.05 1.71
CA ILE A 177 18.91 -7.54 2.62
C ILE A 177 18.89 -9.07 2.69
N ALA A 178 17.71 -9.67 2.83
CA ALA A 178 17.56 -11.13 2.90
C ALA A 178 18.00 -11.81 1.60
N LEU A 179 17.62 -11.26 0.45
CA LEU A 179 18.01 -11.77 -0.86
C LEU A 179 19.52 -11.63 -1.11
N LEU A 180 20.12 -10.49 -0.76
CA LEU A 180 21.57 -10.27 -0.90
C LEU A 180 22.35 -11.22 0.02
N ALA A 181 21.93 -11.37 1.27
CA ALA A 181 22.55 -12.30 2.21
C ALA A 181 22.39 -13.75 1.73
N GLY A 182 21.19 -14.14 1.29
CA GLY A 182 20.90 -15.46 0.72
C GLY A 182 21.78 -15.78 -0.50
N MET A 183 21.98 -14.80 -1.38
CA MET A 183 22.84 -14.93 -2.56
C MET A 183 24.32 -15.06 -2.18
N TYR A 184 24.84 -14.20 -1.30
CA TYR A 184 26.25 -14.17 -0.93
C TYR A 184 26.67 -15.42 -0.14
N TYR A 185 25.86 -15.82 0.85
CA TYR A 185 26.13 -17.01 1.67
C TYR A 185 25.63 -18.31 1.04
N LYS A 186 24.91 -18.23 -0.10
CA LYS A 186 24.23 -19.36 -0.77
C LYS A 186 23.25 -20.13 0.13
N ILE A 187 22.61 -19.41 1.06
CA ILE A 187 21.62 -19.94 1.99
C ILE A 187 20.23 -19.54 1.51
N TYR A 188 19.54 -20.45 0.80
CA TYR A 188 18.19 -20.22 0.30
C TYR A 188 17.17 -19.98 1.41
N SER A 189 17.39 -20.58 2.59
CA SER A 189 16.53 -20.42 3.76
C SER A 189 16.44 -18.99 4.29
N LEU A 190 17.41 -18.10 3.99
CA LEU A 190 17.37 -16.70 4.46
C LEU A 190 16.19 -15.93 3.86
N ASP A 191 15.82 -16.22 2.63
CA ASP A 191 14.63 -15.65 1.98
C ASP A 191 13.34 -16.12 2.67
N SER A 192 13.23 -17.42 2.99
CA SER A 192 12.10 -17.96 3.76
C SER A 192 12.02 -17.39 5.17
N ILE A 193 13.16 -17.20 5.84
CA ILE A 193 13.22 -16.55 7.17
C ILE A 193 12.71 -15.12 7.08
N SER A 194 13.10 -14.37 6.04
CA SER A 194 12.56 -13.03 5.78
C SER A 194 11.05 -13.07 5.55
N GLY A 195 10.55 -14.04 4.79
CA GLY A 195 9.11 -14.25 4.61
C GLY A 195 8.36 -14.45 5.92
N ILE A 196 8.91 -15.25 6.85
CA ILE A 196 8.35 -15.43 8.20
C ILE A 196 8.37 -14.10 8.97
N ILE A 197 9.50 -13.39 9.00
CA ILE A 197 9.62 -12.10 9.70
C ILE A 197 8.59 -11.10 9.16
N CYS A 198 8.51 -10.94 7.83
CA CYS A 198 7.55 -10.07 7.17
C CYS A 198 6.11 -10.50 7.50
N SER A 199 5.78 -11.80 7.49
CA SER A 199 4.44 -12.28 7.82
C SER A 199 3.99 -11.89 9.25
N VAL A 200 4.92 -11.88 10.21
CA VAL A 200 4.67 -11.45 11.59
C VAL A 200 4.45 -9.94 11.66
N ILE A 201 5.27 -9.17 10.94
CA ILE A 201 5.12 -7.70 10.86
C ILE A 201 3.77 -7.34 10.23
N ILE A 202 3.46 -7.95 9.08
CA ILE A 202 2.21 -7.74 8.34
C ILE A 202 1.01 -8.15 9.20
N THR A 203 1.09 -9.26 9.95
CA THR A 203 0.02 -9.69 10.87
C THR A 203 -0.25 -8.63 11.95
N LYS A 204 0.79 -8.06 12.55
CA LYS A 204 0.62 -7.00 13.55
C LYS A 204 -0.06 -5.76 12.94
N TRP A 205 0.40 -5.33 11.76
CA TRP A 205 -0.21 -4.19 11.07
C TRP A 205 -1.65 -4.46 10.63
N ALA A 206 -1.95 -5.64 10.10
CA ALA A 206 -3.30 -6.03 9.74
C ALA A 206 -4.21 -6.02 10.98
N PHE A 207 -3.75 -6.53 12.11
CA PHE A 207 -4.50 -6.51 13.36
C PHE A 207 -4.77 -5.10 13.88
N ASP A 208 -3.75 -4.22 13.85
CA ASP A 208 -3.91 -2.81 14.23
C ASP A 208 -4.89 -2.09 13.29
N LEU A 209 -4.82 -2.37 11.99
CA LEU A 209 -5.71 -1.78 10.99
C LEU A 209 -7.15 -2.27 11.14
N ILE A 210 -7.36 -3.57 11.41
CA ILE A 210 -8.68 -4.15 11.76
C ILE A 210 -9.25 -3.44 12.99
N LYS A 211 -8.44 -3.28 14.03
CA LYS A 211 -8.88 -2.66 15.29
C LYS A 211 -9.23 -1.19 15.11
N ASN A 212 -8.38 -0.41 14.44
CA ASN A 212 -8.60 1.02 14.24
C ASN A 212 -9.80 1.26 13.33
N SER A 213 -9.85 0.60 12.16
CA SER A 213 -10.96 0.74 11.21
C SER A 213 -12.28 0.20 11.78
N GLY A 214 -12.23 -0.90 12.55
CA GLY A 214 -13.39 -1.45 13.23
C GLY A 214 -13.93 -0.53 14.34
N SER A 215 -13.06 0.14 15.07
CA SER A 215 -13.43 1.14 16.09
C SER A 215 -14.18 2.31 15.45
N GLU A 216 -13.72 2.79 14.29
CA GLU A 216 -14.39 3.85 13.52
C GLU A 216 -15.77 3.41 13.02
N LEU A 217 -15.93 2.16 12.58
CA LEU A 217 -17.22 1.62 12.14
C LEU A 217 -18.26 1.55 13.26
N ILE A 218 -17.81 1.15 14.46
CA ILE A 218 -18.65 0.96 15.65
C ILE A 218 -18.80 2.27 16.45
N GLU A 219 -18.12 3.35 16.02
CA GLU A 219 -18.03 4.63 16.76
C GLU A 219 -17.52 4.44 18.20
N PHE A 220 -16.69 3.42 18.42
CA PHE A 220 -16.15 3.11 19.74
C PHE A 220 -15.04 4.12 20.05
N ASN A 221 -15.40 5.21 20.72
CA ASN A 221 -14.49 6.29 21.08
C ASN A 221 -13.62 5.83 22.26
N LYS A 222 -12.32 5.61 22.03
CA LYS A 222 -11.38 5.33 23.12
C LYS A 222 -11.09 6.64 23.84
N LYS A 223 -11.72 6.84 24.99
CA LYS A 223 -11.28 7.82 26.00
C LYS A 223 -9.87 7.49 26.47
#